data_AF-A0AAW1Q940-F1
#
_entry.id   AF-A0AAW1Q940-F1
#
_cell.length_a   1.000
_cell.length_b   1.000
_cell.length_c   1.000
_cell.angle_alpha   90.00
_cell.angle_beta   90.00
_cell.angle_gamma   90.00
#
_symmetry.space_group_name_H-M   'P 1'
#
loop_
_entity.id
_entity.type
_entity.pdbx_description
1 polymer ?
#
loop_
_entity_poly.entity_id
_entity_poly.type
_entity_poly.pdbx_seq_one_letter_code
_entity_poly.pdbx_strand_id
1 'polypeptide(L)'
;MAARGQAATPATPTTAAPDPASAVQLRVKIGMAASSGKLDLSECGLQRIPDSVWDLTGLEELSLHGNPLEELPEEVGRLTSLRRLQLSSCGLHHVPASICNLTNLEGLWMLGNLVTELPADIGALTPLRMLVVHSNCLTALPDSITALSQLTDLGAAGNRLGSLPDDIGALGSLQKLMLNGNCLQHLPTSIGNLRSLQELFLQCNLLESLPDELLHLTSLHQLNLAENNLISLPECTKNDSQTGWVGLTQLQELWVYSNHLQQLPQDLLSSCHALRNLWLEGNPLDPNLLRSSLQAPAHEDSSLRALGIDQSQMASLGIRDVSCLRNGVRTAEVCAARPGYWKLERGPAMPCDVQGEQVLVVTFASAPGTPNWGKLLSRVRRSADQPAHNCFDILYVVDGARAWYEGGEEAFHRWHARLASVTQRYNKVLFLGDSMGAAGALLFSDLATAVHAFSPQVELNTASLRPSQDENWANSFKMRLLAAVDRSPAVIDIYCSNWSCDLAQARLIPSVRAKLHIYEVDSHRLALYMDGAKLLLPAIKKAIVQQMGLWDAAADAALLAEQIKKGPFRLP
;
A
#
# COMPACT_ATOMS: atom_id res chain seq x y z
N MET A 1 49.74 -19.20 29.78
CA MET A 1 50.35 -17.86 29.78
C MET A 1 50.16 -17.23 28.41
N ALA A 2 49.82 -15.94 28.40
CA ALA A 2 49.20 -15.20 27.32
C ALA A 2 50.02 -15.08 26.02
N ALA A 3 49.34 -15.10 24.88
CA ALA A 3 49.78 -14.44 23.65
C ALA A 3 48.61 -13.57 23.17
N ARG A 4 48.78 -12.25 23.34
CA ARG A 4 47.88 -11.20 22.88
C ARG A 4 47.97 -11.10 21.34
N GLY A 5 46.90 -11.43 20.64
CA GLY A 5 46.68 -11.02 19.25
C GLY A 5 46.07 -9.63 19.23
N GLN A 6 46.72 -8.70 18.53
CA GLN A 6 46.32 -7.31 18.37
C GLN A 6 44.91 -7.20 17.77
N ALA A 7 44.02 -6.49 18.46
CA ALA A 7 42.77 -6.03 17.89
C ALA A 7 43.07 -4.96 16.85
N ALA A 8 42.70 -5.23 15.59
CA ALA A 8 42.64 -4.21 14.56
C ALA A 8 41.56 -3.20 14.94
N THR A 9 41.94 -1.94 15.08
CA THR A 9 41.02 -0.81 15.20
C THR A 9 40.10 -0.77 13.97
N PRO A 10 38.77 -0.61 14.12
CA PRO A 10 37.91 -0.40 12.97
C PRO A 10 38.28 0.92 12.32
N ALA A 11 38.54 0.88 11.02
CA ALA A 11 38.73 2.08 10.22
C ALA A 11 37.47 2.95 10.35
N THR A 12 37.66 4.20 10.76
CA THR A 12 36.66 5.26 10.62
C THR A 12 36.14 5.28 9.19
N PRO A 13 34.81 5.32 8.96
CA PRO A 13 34.29 5.48 7.61
C PRO A 13 34.72 6.86 7.11
N THR A 14 35.54 6.88 6.05
CA THR A 14 35.88 8.08 5.30
C THR A 14 34.59 8.67 4.73
N THR A 15 34.13 9.77 5.33
CA THR A 15 33.11 10.65 4.78
C THR A 15 33.63 11.20 3.45
N ALA A 16 33.01 10.78 2.34
CA ALA A 16 33.27 11.43 1.06
C ALA A 16 32.79 12.89 1.19
N ALA A 17 33.73 13.83 1.20
CA ALA A 17 33.39 15.24 1.14
C ALA A 17 32.54 15.50 -0.12
N PRO A 18 31.52 16.37 -0.05
CA PRO A 18 30.71 16.68 -1.21
C PRO A 18 31.60 17.18 -2.35
N ASP A 19 31.32 16.74 -3.58
CA ASP A 19 32.01 17.16 -4.80
C ASP A 19 32.18 18.69 -4.80
N PRO A 20 33.38 19.25 -5.01
CA PRO A 20 33.58 20.70 -5.06
C PRO A 20 32.63 21.42 -6.03
N ALA A 21 32.13 20.75 -7.08
CA ALA A 21 31.09 21.29 -7.97
C ALA A 21 29.73 21.47 -7.26
N SER A 22 29.35 20.57 -6.34
CA SER A 22 28.11 20.67 -5.56
C SER A 22 28.20 21.76 -4.50
N ALA A 23 29.37 21.97 -3.88
CA ALA A 23 29.60 23.04 -2.90
C ALA A 23 29.46 24.45 -3.53
N VAL A 24 29.94 24.64 -4.76
CA VAL A 24 29.78 25.91 -5.50
C VAL A 24 28.31 26.15 -5.85
N GLN A 25 27.60 25.13 -6.34
CA GLN A 25 26.17 25.24 -6.63
C GLN A 25 25.34 25.59 -5.38
N LEU A 26 25.68 24.99 -4.24
CA LEU A 26 25.04 25.27 -2.96
C LEU A 26 25.20 26.74 -2.55
N ARG A 27 26.43 27.28 -2.65
CA ARG A 27 26.72 28.69 -2.35
C ARG A 27 25.94 29.65 -3.24
N VAL A 28 25.80 29.33 -4.53
CA VAL A 28 25.01 30.14 -5.46
C VAL A 28 23.53 30.11 -5.08
N LYS A 29 22.97 28.93 -4.78
CA LYS A 29 21.58 28.80 -4.33
C LYS A 29 21.30 29.61 -3.06
N ILE A 30 22.18 29.53 -2.06
CA ILE A 30 22.07 30.29 -0.81
C ILE A 30 22.17 31.81 -1.07
N GLY A 31 23.11 32.24 -1.92
CA GLY A 31 23.25 33.65 -2.30
C GLY A 31 22.02 34.20 -3.02
N MET A 32 21.38 33.42 -3.90
CA MET A 32 20.15 33.80 -4.60
C MET A 32 18.93 33.82 -3.67
N ALA A 33 18.88 32.94 -2.68
CA ALA A 33 17.79 32.85 -1.72
C ALA A 33 17.61 34.14 -0.90
N ALA A 34 18.71 34.82 -0.57
CA ALA A 34 18.68 36.10 0.15
C ALA A 34 17.89 37.19 -0.61
N SER A 35 17.80 37.10 -1.95
CA SER A 35 17.07 38.06 -2.79
C SER A 35 15.66 37.59 -3.18
N SER A 36 15.43 36.29 -3.25
CA SER A 36 14.18 35.70 -3.77
C SER A 36 13.23 35.22 -2.68
N GLY A 37 13.70 35.07 -1.43
CA GLY A 37 12.93 34.49 -0.34
C GLY A 37 12.68 32.99 -0.50
N LYS A 38 13.31 32.32 -1.50
CA LYS A 38 13.08 30.90 -1.79
C LYS A 38 14.41 30.17 -1.89
N LEU A 39 14.50 29.03 -1.22
CA LEU A 39 15.69 28.19 -1.24
C LEU A 39 15.29 26.73 -1.46
N ASP A 40 15.75 26.17 -2.58
CA ASP A 40 15.56 24.77 -2.93
C ASP A 40 16.89 24.01 -2.87
N LEU A 41 17.02 23.19 -1.83
CA LEU A 41 18.15 22.28 -1.60
C LEU A 41 17.71 20.81 -1.74
N SER A 42 16.61 20.52 -2.42
CA SER A 42 16.10 19.15 -2.58
C SER A 42 17.10 18.23 -3.29
N GLU A 43 17.14 16.96 -2.90
CA GLU A 43 17.90 15.88 -3.52
C GLU A 43 19.41 16.19 -3.72
N CYS A 44 19.97 17.03 -2.86
CA CYS A 44 21.37 17.45 -2.95
C CYS A 44 22.34 16.50 -2.23
N GLY A 45 21.84 15.41 -1.64
CA GLY A 45 22.65 14.46 -0.87
C GLY A 45 23.21 15.06 0.42
N LEU A 46 22.56 16.08 0.98
CA LEU A 46 23.02 16.76 2.18
C LEU A 46 22.80 15.92 3.43
N GLN A 47 23.86 15.68 4.20
CA GLN A 47 23.75 15.13 5.55
C GLN A 47 23.51 16.21 6.60
N ARG A 48 23.93 17.45 6.31
CA ARG A 48 23.73 18.62 7.18
C ARG A 48 23.45 19.84 6.32
N ILE A 49 22.59 20.71 6.83
CA ILE A 49 22.33 22.02 6.21
C ILE A 49 23.41 23.00 6.66
N PRO A 50 24.03 23.80 5.77
CA PRO A 50 25.00 24.79 6.17
C PRO A 50 24.39 25.88 7.06
N ASP A 51 25.12 26.29 8.09
CA ASP A 51 24.63 27.26 9.10
C ASP A 51 24.16 28.58 8.48
N SER A 52 24.77 29.01 7.38
CA SER A 52 24.38 30.21 6.64
C SER A 52 22.94 30.20 6.13
N VAL A 53 22.30 29.03 6.00
CA VAL A 53 20.87 28.92 5.64
C VAL A 53 20.00 29.44 6.77
N TRP A 54 20.37 29.17 8.02
CA TRP A 54 19.60 29.56 9.21
C TRP A 54 19.65 31.07 9.49
N ASP A 55 20.61 31.76 8.90
CA ASP A 55 20.74 33.22 8.97
C ASP A 55 19.84 33.94 7.93
N LEU A 56 19.21 33.21 7.00
CA LEU A 56 18.29 33.76 6.00
C LEU A 56 16.90 34.02 6.61
N THR A 57 16.81 34.89 7.61
CA THR A 57 15.57 35.13 8.36
C THR A 57 14.40 35.64 7.51
N GLY A 58 14.67 36.24 6.35
CA GLY A 58 13.69 36.65 5.35
C GLY A 58 13.24 35.54 4.37
N LEU A 59 13.65 34.29 4.59
CA LEU A 59 13.27 33.17 3.75
C LEU A 59 11.80 32.79 3.95
N GLU A 60 11.03 32.75 2.87
CA GLU A 60 9.61 32.39 2.86
C GLU A 60 9.37 30.92 2.46
N GLU A 61 10.26 30.33 1.65
CA GLU A 61 10.15 28.95 1.21
C GLU A 61 11.48 28.22 1.35
N LEU A 62 11.46 27.07 2.01
CA LEU A 62 12.61 26.18 2.13
C LEU A 62 12.21 24.76 1.72
N SER A 63 12.92 24.21 0.73
CA SER A 63 12.84 22.80 0.39
C SER A 63 14.13 22.07 0.70
N LEU A 64 14.02 21.06 1.56
CA LEU A 64 15.09 20.13 1.93
C LEU A 64 14.77 18.69 1.52
N HIS A 65 13.71 18.47 0.74
CA HIS A 65 13.21 17.14 0.35
C HIS A 65 14.32 16.21 -0.16
N GLY A 66 14.31 14.93 0.24
CA GLY A 66 15.18 13.90 -0.36
C GLY A 66 16.65 14.03 0.02
N ASN A 67 16.97 14.65 1.15
CA ASN A 67 18.33 14.71 1.71
C ASN A 67 18.46 13.83 2.95
N PRO A 68 19.53 13.03 3.12
CA PRO A 68 19.71 12.17 4.30
C PRO A 68 20.14 12.96 5.55
N LEU A 69 19.25 13.79 6.11
CA LEU A 69 19.57 14.72 7.20
C LEU A 69 19.62 14.06 8.58
N GLU A 70 18.80 13.04 8.82
CA GLU A 70 18.59 12.35 10.12
C GLU A 70 18.03 13.23 11.27
N GLU A 71 18.45 14.50 11.35
CA GLU A 71 18.04 15.49 12.33
C GLU A 71 17.82 16.87 11.70
N LEU A 72 16.91 17.65 12.29
CA LEU A 72 16.69 19.05 11.97
C LEU A 72 17.07 19.89 13.20
N PRO A 73 18.00 20.86 13.08
CA PRO A 73 18.51 21.59 14.24
C PRO A 73 17.53 22.67 14.73
N GLU A 74 17.65 23.08 16.00
CA GLU A 74 16.78 24.11 16.62
C GLU A 74 16.87 25.48 15.91
N GLU A 75 17.98 25.72 15.19
CA GLU A 75 18.19 26.90 14.36
C GLU A 75 17.11 27.09 13.29
N VAL A 76 16.38 26.03 12.88
CA VAL A 76 15.26 26.16 11.95
C VAL A 76 14.24 27.18 12.44
N GLY A 77 14.04 27.31 13.75
CA GLY A 77 13.10 28.25 14.34
C GLY A 77 13.48 29.72 14.19
N ARG A 78 14.67 30.03 13.67
CA ARG A 78 15.09 31.41 13.34
C ARG A 78 14.47 31.92 12.04
N LEU A 79 13.98 31.02 11.18
CA LEU A 79 13.40 31.36 9.87
C LEU A 79 11.96 31.86 10.00
N THR A 80 11.70 32.88 10.82
CA THR A 80 10.35 33.29 11.22
C THR A 80 9.47 33.81 10.07
N SER A 81 10.05 34.18 8.92
CA SER A 81 9.30 34.58 7.71
C SER A 81 8.80 33.39 6.88
N LEU A 82 9.14 32.16 7.27
CA LEU A 82 8.92 30.97 6.46
C LEU A 82 7.44 30.59 6.41
N ARG A 83 6.92 30.44 5.19
CA ARG A 83 5.54 30.07 4.86
C ARG A 83 5.42 28.63 4.39
N ARG A 84 6.44 28.08 3.74
CA ARG A 84 6.44 26.71 3.21
C ARG A 84 7.72 25.97 3.54
N LEU A 85 7.60 24.85 4.26
CA LEU A 85 8.72 24.00 4.69
C LEU A 85 8.55 22.56 4.19
N GLN A 86 9.41 22.13 3.27
CA GLN A 86 9.43 20.76 2.74
C GLN A 86 10.60 19.97 3.35
N LEU A 87 10.27 18.96 4.13
CA LEU A 87 11.18 18.05 4.85
C LEU A 87 10.89 16.58 4.52
N SER A 88 10.19 16.30 3.41
CA SER A 88 9.81 14.94 3.03
C SER A 88 11.05 14.10 2.68
N SER A 89 11.06 12.82 3.04
CA SER A 89 12.12 11.85 2.72
C SER A 89 13.51 12.30 3.20
N CYS A 90 13.59 12.82 4.42
CA CYS A 90 14.83 13.32 5.01
C CYS A 90 15.48 12.39 6.06
N GLY A 91 14.80 11.29 6.40
CA GLY A 91 15.23 10.37 7.46
C GLY A 91 15.10 10.92 8.88
N LEU A 92 14.30 11.98 9.09
CA LEU A 92 14.20 12.65 10.39
C LEU A 92 13.62 11.74 11.47
N HIS A 93 14.30 11.63 12.61
CA HIS A 93 13.81 10.88 13.79
C HIS A 93 12.95 11.74 14.73
N HIS A 94 13.27 13.03 14.82
CA HIS A 94 12.59 13.99 15.68
C HIS A 94 12.42 15.33 14.95
N VAL A 95 11.44 16.12 15.40
CA VAL A 95 11.22 17.50 14.94
C VAL A 95 11.53 18.42 16.12
N PRO A 96 12.44 19.41 15.97
CA PRO A 96 12.82 20.30 17.06
C PRO A 96 11.64 21.16 17.52
N ALA A 97 11.60 21.49 18.82
CA ALA A 97 10.51 22.28 19.38
C ALA A 97 10.47 23.70 18.77
N SER A 98 11.62 24.24 18.38
CA SER A 98 11.73 25.51 17.67
C SER A 98 10.94 25.60 16.37
N ILE A 99 10.51 24.48 15.76
CA ILE A 99 9.66 24.55 14.56
C ILE A 99 8.36 25.32 14.85
N CYS A 100 7.89 25.31 16.10
CA CYS A 100 6.71 26.03 16.56
C CYS A 100 6.92 27.56 16.58
N ASN A 101 8.16 28.05 16.43
CA ASN A 101 8.46 29.48 16.28
C ASN A 101 8.16 30.01 14.87
N LEU A 102 7.90 29.13 13.91
CA LEU A 102 7.58 29.48 12.51
C LEU A 102 6.14 29.95 12.38
N THR A 103 5.76 31.01 13.11
CA THR A 103 4.37 31.45 13.26
C THR A 103 3.72 32.00 11.99
N ASN A 104 4.46 32.13 10.89
CA ASN A 104 3.96 32.46 9.55
C ASN A 104 3.80 31.22 8.64
N LEU A 105 4.04 30.01 9.14
CA LEU A 105 4.03 28.79 8.34
C LEU A 105 2.62 28.44 7.88
N GLU A 106 2.45 28.28 6.57
CA GLU A 106 1.19 27.92 5.90
C GLU A 106 1.19 26.46 5.44
N GLY A 107 2.36 25.88 5.16
CA GLY A 107 2.48 24.48 4.74
C GLY A 107 3.73 23.80 5.31
N LEU A 108 3.52 22.62 5.91
CA LEU A 108 4.56 21.75 6.46
C LEU A 108 4.41 20.34 5.91
N TRP A 109 5.44 19.87 5.19
CA TRP A 109 5.48 18.54 4.58
C TRP A 109 6.65 17.74 5.13
N MET A 110 6.36 16.58 5.71
CA MET A 110 7.30 15.69 6.38
C MET A 110 7.03 14.22 6.01
N LEU A 111 6.53 13.96 4.80
CA LEU A 111 6.23 12.61 4.30
C LEU A 111 7.48 11.72 4.33
N GLY A 112 7.37 10.48 4.78
CA GLY A 112 8.46 9.49 4.62
C GLY A 112 9.68 9.78 5.50
N ASN A 113 9.45 10.08 6.77
CA ASN A 113 10.50 10.20 7.79
C ASN A 113 10.30 9.14 8.88
N LEU A 114 11.05 9.22 9.97
CA LEU A 114 11.02 8.26 11.09
C LEU A 114 10.49 8.92 12.38
N VAL A 115 9.72 10.02 12.24
CA VAL A 115 9.28 10.83 13.38
C VAL A 115 8.28 10.05 14.24
N THR A 116 8.56 9.97 15.54
CA THR A 116 7.71 9.27 16.51
C THR A 116 6.69 10.16 17.20
N GLU A 117 6.96 11.47 17.27
CA GLU A 117 6.07 12.47 17.88
C GLU A 117 6.22 13.83 17.20
N LEU A 118 5.12 14.59 17.17
CA LEU A 118 5.16 16.01 16.82
C LEU A 118 5.38 16.84 18.08
N PRO A 119 6.00 18.04 17.98
CA PRO A 119 6.16 18.93 19.11
C PRO A 119 4.82 19.25 19.80
N ALA A 120 4.82 19.27 21.13
CA ALA A 120 3.63 19.49 21.93
C ALA A 120 2.92 20.82 21.62
N ASP A 121 3.66 21.83 21.16
CA ASP A 121 3.15 23.17 20.83
C ASP A 121 2.89 23.38 19.33
N ILE A 122 2.70 22.32 18.52
CA ILE A 122 2.45 22.47 17.08
C ILE A 122 1.27 23.40 16.77
N GLY A 123 0.30 23.51 17.68
CA GLY A 123 -0.82 24.45 17.63
C GLY A 123 -0.44 25.94 17.55
N ALA A 124 0.81 26.31 17.85
CA ALA A 124 1.29 27.69 17.70
C ALA A 124 1.36 28.15 16.23
N LEU A 125 1.37 27.22 15.28
CA LEU A 125 1.42 27.48 13.84
C LEU A 125 0.04 27.87 13.29
N THR A 126 -0.60 28.88 13.89
CA THR A 126 -2.01 29.25 13.61
C THR A 126 -2.36 29.55 12.14
N PRO A 127 -1.45 29.99 11.25
CA PRO A 127 -1.75 30.15 9.81
C PRO A 127 -1.66 28.85 9.00
N LEU A 128 -1.25 27.73 9.60
CA LEU A 128 -0.99 26.48 8.90
C LEU A 128 -2.26 25.96 8.23
N ARG A 129 -2.18 25.74 6.93
CA ARG A 129 -3.27 25.21 6.08
C ARG A 129 -3.03 23.76 5.70
N MET A 130 -1.78 23.36 5.54
CA MET A 130 -1.41 22.01 5.12
C MET A 130 -0.38 21.41 6.06
N LEU A 131 -0.73 20.27 6.68
CA LEU A 131 0.17 19.47 7.51
C LEU A 131 0.20 18.03 6.98
N VAL A 132 1.34 17.62 6.42
CA VAL A 132 1.52 16.32 5.77
C VAL A 132 2.62 15.57 6.51
N VAL A 133 2.25 14.57 7.30
CA VAL A 133 3.13 13.74 8.15
C VAL A 133 2.98 12.25 7.85
N HIS A 134 2.57 11.92 6.62
CA HIS A 134 2.38 10.56 6.14
C HIS A 134 3.67 9.72 6.26
N SER A 135 3.53 8.40 6.39
CA SER A 135 4.64 7.44 6.39
C SER A 135 5.73 7.84 7.40
N ASN A 136 5.30 8.00 8.66
CA ASN A 136 6.16 8.24 9.82
C ASN A 136 5.88 7.16 10.88
N CYS A 137 6.39 7.34 12.10
CA CYS A 137 6.20 6.44 13.22
C CYS A 137 5.32 7.06 14.33
N LEU A 138 4.46 8.03 14.02
CA LEU A 138 3.66 8.75 15.00
C LEU A 138 2.70 7.81 15.72
N THR A 139 2.72 7.82 17.05
CA THR A 139 1.79 7.04 17.88
C THR A 139 0.56 7.83 18.31
N ALA A 140 0.67 9.16 18.33
CA ALA A 140 -0.42 10.09 18.62
C ALA A 140 -0.22 11.42 17.88
N LEU A 141 -1.29 12.18 17.73
CA LEU A 141 -1.22 13.61 17.40
C LEU A 141 -1.32 14.40 18.72
N PRO A 142 -0.54 15.48 18.91
CA PRO A 142 -0.61 16.29 20.13
C PRO A 142 -1.95 17.03 20.21
N ASP A 143 -2.50 17.19 21.42
CA ASP A 143 -3.79 17.87 21.61
C ASP A 143 -3.80 19.30 21.04
N SER A 144 -2.67 19.99 21.06
CA SER A 144 -2.53 21.34 20.51
C SER A 144 -2.78 21.42 19.01
N ILE A 145 -2.74 20.31 18.27
CA ILE A 145 -3.08 20.29 16.83
C ILE A 145 -4.48 20.87 16.59
N THR A 146 -5.39 20.75 17.56
CA THR A 146 -6.77 21.27 17.51
C THR A 146 -6.84 22.80 17.46
N ALA A 147 -5.75 23.52 17.81
CA ALA A 147 -5.67 24.97 17.73
C ALA A 147 -5.41 25.49 16.29
N LEU A 148 -5.10 24.61 15.33
CA LEU A 148 -4.83 24.95 13.93
C LEU A 148 -6.11 25.27 13.15
N SER A 149 -6.80 26.34 13.54
CA SER A 149 -8.12 26.73 13.00
C SER A 149 -8.16 26.98 11.49
N GLN A 150 -7.01 27.24 10.85
CA GLN A 150 -6.89 27.46 9.39
C GLN A 150 -6.54 26.19 8.61
N LEU A 151 -6.36 25.05 9.28
CA LEU A 151 -5.93 23.81 8.65
C LEU A 151 -7.02 23.29 7.72
N THR A 152 -6.69 23.14 6.44
CA THR A 152 -7.57 22.58 5.39
C THR A 152 -7.23 21.13 5.09
N ASP A 153 -5.95 20.77 5.17
CA ASP A 153 -5.44 19.46 4.79
C ASP A 153 -4.57 18.89 5.91
N LEU A 154 -5.05 17.83 6.56
CA LEU A 154 -4.31 17.04 7.52
C LEU A 154 -4.09 15.63 6.97
N GLY A 155 -2.84 15.29 6.71
CA GLY A 155 -2.47 13.97 6.22
C GLY A 155 -1.50 13.27 7.13
N ALA A 156 -1.93 12.19 7.76
CA ALA A 156 -1.16 11.37 8.69
C ALA A 156 -1.28 9.87 8.38
N ALA A 157 -1.48 9.51 7.12
CA ALA A 157 -1.59 8.11 6.69
C ALA A 157 -0.28 7.33 6.86
N GLY A 158 -0.35 6.03 7.14
CA GLY A 158 0.85 5.19 7.28
C GLY A 158 1.66 5.51 8.53
N ASN A 159 0.99 5.73 9.66
CA ASN A 159 1.59 5.95 10.98
C ASN A 159 1.14 4.82 11.94
N ARG A 160 1.30 5.01 13.25
CA ARG A 160 0.87 4.08 14.31
C ARG A 160 -0.15 4.73 15.24
N LEU A 161 -0.98 5.65 14.73
CA LEU A 161 -1.95 6.38 15.54
C LEU A 161 -2.97 5.40 16.14
N GLY A 162 -3.05 5.34 17.47
CA GLY A 162 -4.04 4.54 18.20
C GLY A 162 -5.38 5.26 18.44
N SER A 163 -5.33 6.58 18.54
CA SER A 163 -6.48 7.46 18.71
C SER A 163 -6.23 8.82 18.04
N LEU A 164 -7.31 9.62 17.92
CA LEU A 164 -7.24 11.05 17.61
C LEU A 164 -7.47 11.85 18.90
N PRO A 165 -7.03 13.12 18.98
CA PRO A 165 -7.41 14.02 20.06
C PRO A 165 -8.92 14.14 20.18
N ASP A 166 -9.44 14.17 21.41
CA ASP A 166 -10.88 14.20 21.68
C ASP A 166 -11.57 15.41 21.04
N ASP A 167 -10.85 16.54 20.91
CA ASP A 167 -11.34 17.79 20.33
C ASP A 167 -10.93 17.99 18.85
N ILE A 168 -10.66 16.91 18.09
CA ILE A 168 -10.31 17.02 16.65
C ILE A 168 -11.33 17.85 15.86
N GLY A 169 -12.60 17.85 16.29
CA GLY A 169 -13.67 18.69 15.75
C GLY A 169 -13.44 20.21 15.79
N ALA A 170 -12.47 20.71 16.54
CA ALA A 170 -12.11 22.13 16.57
C ALA A 170 -11.47 22.63 15.26
N LEU A 171 -11.01 21.71 14.39
CA LEU A 171 -10.47 22.02 13.06
C LEU A 171 -11.58 22.38 12.06
N GLY A 172 -12.35 23.44 12.34
CA GLY A 172 -13.55 23.78 11.57
C GLY A 172 -13.33 24.10 10.08
N SER A 173 -12.10 24.44 9.68
CA SER A 173 -11.71 24.67 8.28
C SER A 173 -11.28 23.41 7.53
N LEU A 174 -11.18 22.25 8.21
CA LEU A 174 -10.60 21.05 7.63
C LEU A 174 -11.49 20.52 6.50
N GLN A 175 -10.89 20.34 5.33
CA GLN A 175 -11.53 19.82 4.11
C GLN A 175 -11.08 18.39 3.82
N LYS A 176 -9.84 18.05 4.20
CA LYS A 176 -9.25 16.75 3.91
C LYS A 176 -8.55 16.16 5.12
N LEU A 177 -8.95 14.94 5.48
CA LEU A 177 -8.37 14.18 6.57
C LEU A 177 -7.94 12.79 6.08
N MET A 178 -6.63 12.59 5.95
CA MET A 178 -6.06 11.29 5.54
C MET A 178 -5.45 10.56 6.75
N LEU A 179 -6.09 9.48 7.18
CA LEU A 179 -5.71 8.68 8.35
C LEU A 179 -5.55 7.19 8.03
N ASN A 180 -5.52 6.82 6.75
CA ASN A 180 -5.44 5.43 6.32
C ASN A 180 -4.12 4.75 6.72
N GLY A 181 -4.14 3.44 6.98
CA GLY A 181 -2.95 2.69 7.39
C GLY A 181 -2.43 3.11 8.77
N ASN A 182 -3.31 3.17 9.76
CA ASN A 182 -3.01 3.47 11.17
C ASN A 182 -3.56 2.35 12.07
N CYS A 183 -3.63 2.57 13.38
CA CYS A 183 -4.11 1.62 14.38
C CYS A 183 -5.36 2.13 15.13
N LEU A 184 -6.16 3.00 14.49
CA LEU A 184 -7.34 3.60 15.12
C LEU A 184 -8.40 2.54 15.41
N GLN A 185 -8.84 2.47 16.67
CA GLN A 185 -9.91 1.56 17.10
C GLN A 185 -11.28 2.27 17.19
N HIS A 186 -11.26 3.55 17.51
CA HIS A 186 -12.44 4.41 17.60
C HIS A 186 -12.14 5.80 17.02
N LEU A 187 -13.20 6.54 16.71
CA LEU A 187 -13.15 7.97 16.41
C LEU A 187 -13.85 8.75 17.52
N PRO A 188 -13.34 9.94 17.92
CA PRO A 188 -14.03 10.80 18.87
C PRO A 188 -15.34 11.33 18.26
N THR A 189 -16.36 11.54 19.09
CA THR A 189 -17.66 12.10 18.65
C THR A 189 -17.52 13.50 18.04
N SER A 190 -16.50 14.26 18.46
CA SER A 190 -16.19 15.58 17.91
C SER A 190 -15.86 15.56 16.42
N ILE A 191 -15.54 14.40 15.82
CA ILE A 191 -15.35 14.27 14.37
C ILE A 191 -16.53 14.86 13.58
N GLY A 192 -17.76 14.74 14.11
CA GLY A 192 -18.96 15.30 13.49
C GLY A 192 -19.01 16.83 13.43
N ASN A 193 -18.12 17.53 14.13
CA ASN A 193 -18.01 18.99 14.09
C ASN A 193 -17.18 19.50 12.91
N LEU A 194 -16.52 18.63 12.15
CA LEU A 194 -15.75 18.99 10.95
C LEU A 194 -16.67 19.30 9.75
N ARG A 195 -17.52 20.33 9.88
CA ARG A 195 -18.58 20.64 8.90
C ARG A 195 -18.07 20.99 7.49
N SER A 196 -16.80 21.38 7.37
CA SER A 196 -16.13 21.67 6.10
C SER A 196 -15.50 20.44 5.44
N LEU A 197 -15.49 19.27 6.10
CA LEU A 197 -14.77 18.09 5.64
C LEU A 197 -15.42 17.51 4.39
N GLN A 198 -14.62 17.32 3.35
CA GLN A 198 -15.00 16.84 2.02
C GLN A 198 -14.47 15.42 1.76
N GLU A 199 -13.26 15.13 2.24
CA GLU A 199 -12.58 13.84 2.02
C GLU A 199 -12.08 13.26 3.35
N LEU A 200 -12.59 12.07 3.71
CA LEU A 200 -12.19 11.32 4.90
C LEU A 200 -11.70 9.92 4.51
N PHE A 201 -10.41 9.68 4.71
CA PHE A 201 -9.76 8.39 4.42
C PHE A 201 -9.33 7.68 5.70
N LEU A 202 -9.97 6.56 6.00
CA LEU A 202 -9.79 5.76 7.21
C LEU A 202 -9.48 4.29 6.90
N GLN A 203 -9.22 3.94 5.64
CA GLN A 203 -8.99 2.56 5.26
C GLN A 203 -7.74 1.96 5.91
N CYS A 204 -7.74 0.64 6.13
CA CYS A 204 -6.65 -0.05 6.82
C CYS A 204 -6.42 0.50 8.24
N ASN A 205 -7.47 0.52 9.05
CA ASN A 205 -7.42 0.78 10.49
C ASN A 205 -8.06 -0.41 11.25
N LEU A 206 -8.34 -0.25 12.53
CA LEU A 206 -8.91 -1.28 13.39
C LEU A 206 -10.31 -0.90 13.89
N LEU A 207 -11.03 -0.02 13.18
CA LEU A 207 -12.31 0.52 13.63
C LEU A 207 -13.36 -0.58 13.75
N GLU A 208 -13.94 -0.75 14.94
CA GLU A 208 -15.03 -1.70 15.19
C GLU A 208 -16.42 -1.07 15.04
N SER A 209 -16.49 0.24 15.29
CA SER A 209 -17.69 1.06 15.17
C SER A 209 -17.33 2.49 14.76
N LEU A 210 -18.35 3.27 14.37
CA LEU A 210 -18.23 4.69 14.09
C LEU A 210 -19.19 5.46 15.01
N PRO A 211 -18.83 6.68 15.47
CA PRO A 211 -19.76 7.54 16.18
C PRO A 211 -20.89 7.99 15.24
N ASP A 212 -22.11 8.08 15.77
CA ASP A 212 -23.27 8.54 14.99
C ASP A 212 -23.09 9.99 14.49
N GLU A 213 -22.30 10.79 15.22
CA GLU A 213 -21.93 12.14 14.85
C GLU A 213 -21.17 12.22 13.51
N LEU A 214 -20.60 11.12 13.01
CA LEU A 214 -20.00 11.10 11.67
C LEU A 214 -21.02 11.47 10.57
N LEU A 215 -22.31 11.24 10.81
CA LEU A 215 -23.40 11.61 9.91
C LEU A 215 -23.64 13.13 9.85
N HIS A 216 -23.01 13.92 10.73
CA HIS A 216 -23.08 15.39 10.73
C HIS A 216 -22.14 16.06 9.72
N LEU A 217 -21.30 15.29 9.01
CA LEU A 217 -20.34 15.76 8.01
C LEU A 217 -21.03 16.15 6.69
N THR A 218 -21.83 17.21 6.71
CA THR A 218 -22.73 17.58 5.60
C THR A 218 -22.02 17.94 4.29
N SER A 219 -20.74 18.28 4.34
CA SER A 219 -19.91 18.62 3.17
C SER A 219 -19.16 17.42 2.60
N LEU A 220 -19.29 16.22 3.18
CA LEU A 220 -18.47 15.06 2.82
C LEU A 220 -18.89 14.50 1.46
N HIS A 221 -17.95 14.41 0.51
CA HIS A 221 -18.16 13.80 -0.80
C HIS A 221 -17.48 12.44 -0.92
N GLN A 222 -16.40 12.18 -0.17
CA GLN A 222 -15.66 10.92 -0.18
C GLN A 222 -15.45 10.38 1.24
N LEU A 223 -15.88 9.13 1.46
CA LEU A 223 -15.68 8.42 2.72
C LEU A 223 -15.13 7.03 2.46
N ASN A 224 -13.88 6.79 2.88
CA ASN A 224 -13.24 5.48 2.76
C ASN A 224 -13.04 4.83 4.13
N LEU A 225 -13.80 3.77 4.38
CA LEU A 225 -13.81 2.96 5.59
C LEU A 225 -13.36 1.51 5.31
N ALA A 226 -12.84 1.24 4.13
CA ALA A 226 -12.48 -0.11 3.73
C ALA A 226 -11.41 -0.73 4.63
N GLU A 227 -11.38 -2.05 4.72
CA GLU A 227 -10.36 -2.77 5.50
C GLU A 227 -10.30 -2.29 6.97
N ASN A 228 -11.44 -2.33 7.63
CA ASN A 228 -11.60 -2.13 9.08
C ASN A 228 -12.32 -3.35 9.69
N ASN A 229 -12.70 -3.28 10.97
CA ASN A 229 -13.43 -4.33 11.67
C ASN A 229 -14.91 -3.97 11.87
N LEU A 230 -15.48 -3.10 11.03
CA LEU A 230 -16.83 -2.58 11.24
C LEU A 230 -17.88 -3.68 11.13
N ILE A 231 -18.69 -3.83 12.18
CA ILE A 231 -19.80 -4.80 12.23
C ILE A 231 -21.11 -4.15 11.75
N SER A 232 -21.24 -2.84 11.96
CA SER A 232 -22.34 -2.02 11.48
C SER A 232 -21.85 -0.63 11.10
N LEU A 233 -22.66 0.06 10.30
CA LEU A 233 -22.54 1.48 10.04
C LEU A 233 -23.45 2.26 11.00
N PRO A 234 -23.19 3.56 11.25
CA PRO A 234 -24.00 4.37 12.15
C PRO A 234 -25.44 4.47 11.63
N GLU A 235 -26.39 4.49 12.57
CA GLU A 235 -27.83 4.59 12.31
C GLU A 235 -28.40 5.89 12.86
N CYS A 236 -29.59 6.30 12.39
CA CYS A 236 -30.29 7.45 12.94
C CYS A 236 -30.63 7.22 14.43
N THR A 237 -30.05 8.03 15.32
CA THR A 237 -30.49 8.08 16.71
C THR A 237 -31.84 8.78 16.79
N LYS A 238 -32.80 8.13 17.46
CA LYS A 238 -34.26 8.32 17.36
C LYS A 238 -34.86 9.70 17.69
N ASN A 239 -34.10 10.79 17.80
CA ASN A 239 -34.62 12.07 18.33
C ASN A 239 -34.32 13.33 17.51
N ASP A 240 -33.73 13.26 16.33
CA ASP A 240 -33.59 14.43 15.46
C ASP A 240 -34.00 14.07 14.03
N SER A 241 -34.90 14.84 13.42
CA SER A 241 -35.32 14.61 12.03
C SER A 241 -34.22 14.96 11.01
N GLN A 242 -33.04 15.37 11.49
CA GLN A 242 -31.81 15.56 10.72
C GLN A 242 -30.71 14.53 10.99
N THR A 243 -30.91 13.56 11.90
CA THR A 243 -29.93 12.50 12.17
C THR A 243 -30.16 11.31 11.24
N GLY A 244 -29.09 10.68 10.75
CA GLY A 244 -29.14 9.61 9.75
C GLY A 244 -28.32 9.94 8.51
N TRP A 245 -28.34 9.05 7.52
CA TRP A 245 -27.58 9.21 6.28
C TRP A 245 -28.07 10.38 5.42
N VAL A 246 -29.23 10.95 5.76
CA VAL A 246 -29.76 12.20 5.22
C VAL A 246 -28.85 13.40 5.47
N GLY A 247 -28.02 13.37 6.52
CA GLY A 247 -27.02 14.41 6.77
C GLY A 247 -25.92 14.45 5.71
N LEU A 248 -25.57 13.30 5.11
CA LEU A 248 -24.51 13.17 4.10
C LEU A 248 -25.05 13.41 2.67
N THR A 249 -25.75 14.53 2.47
CA THR A 249 -26.38 14.89 1.19
C THR A 249 -25.41 15.01 0.02
N GLN A 250 -24.14 15.26 0.32
CA GLN A 250 -23.07 15.48 -0.64
C GLN A 250 -22.26 14.21 -0.94
N LEU A 251 -22.48 13.10 -0.23
CA LEU A 251 -21.65 11.92 -0.35
C LEU A 251 -21.76 11.30 -1.75
N GLN A 252 -20.64 11.19 -2.45
CA GLN A 252 -20.56 10.64 -3.81
C GLN A 252 -19.90 9.27 -3.83
N GLU A 253 -18.91 9.04 -2.96
CA GLU A 253 -18.13 7.80 -2.94
C GLU A 253 -18.04 7.25 -1.53
N LEU A 254 -18.49 6.01 -1.37
CA LEU A 254 -18.44 5.26 -0.12
C LEU A 254 -17.74 3.92 -0.34
N TRP A 255 -16.59 3.75 0.30
CA TRP A 255 -15.89 2.46 0.33
C TRP A 255 -16.02 1.85 1.72
N VAL A 256 -16.64 0.67 1.80
CA VAL A 256 -16.79 -0.09 3.05
C VAL A 256 -16.40 -1.56 2.88
N TYR A 257 -15.71 -1.89 1.78
CA TYR A 257 -15.31 -3.26 1.47
C TYR A 257 -14.35 -3.84 2.53
N SER A 258 -14.31 -5.17 2.63
CA SER A 258 -13.49 -5.91 3.58
C SER A 258 -13.68 -5.44 5.03
N ASN A 259 -14.94 -5.42 5.46
CA ASN A 259 -15.36 -5.24 6.85
C ASN A 259 -16.19 -6.46 7.29
N HIS A 260 -16.88 -6.37 8.44
CA HIS A 260 -17.75 -7.40 9.00
C HIS A 260 -19.24 -7.02 8.94
N LEU A 261 -19.62 -6.16 8.00
CA LEU A 261 -20.99 -5.70 7.85
C LEU A 261 -21.93 -6.85 7.47
N GLN A 262 -22.99 -7.04 8.26
CA GLN A 262 -24.05 -8.01 7.95
C GLN A 262 -25.22 -7.38 7.18
N GLN A 263 -25.40 -6.06 7.29
CA GLN A 263 -26.43 -5.31 6.58
C GLN A 263 -25.99 -3.87 6.37
N LEU A 264 -26.68 -3.17 5.47
CA LEU A 264 -26.56 -1.72 5.29
C LEU A 264 -27.68 -1.01 6.07
N PRO A 265 -27.44 0.22 6.55
CA PRO A 265 -28.50 1.07 7.10
C PRO A 265 -29.63 1.23 6.09
N GLN A 266 -30.89 1.10 6.55
CA GLN A 266 -32.06 1.12 5.67
C GLN A 266 -32.19 2.44 4.90
N ASP A 267 -31.76 3.55 5.51
CA ASP A 267 -31.87 4.89 4.97
C ASP A 267 -30.68 5.30 4.09
N LEU A 268 -29.57 4.54 4.07
CA LEU A 268 -28.35 4.89 3.32
C LEU A 268 -28.64 5.22 1.85
N LEU A 269 -29.30 4.30 1.15
CA LEU A 269 -29.56 4.42 -0.29
C LEU A 269 -30.76 5.30 -0.61
N SER A 270 -31.69 5.47 0.33
CA SER A 270 -32.83 6.37 0.17
C SER A 270 -32.46 7.82 0.45
N SER A 271 -31.48 8.08 1.32
CA SER A 271 -31.14 9.41 1.81
C SER A 271 -29.89 10.02 1.13
N CYS A 272 -28.88 9.21 0.76
CA CYS A 272 -27.70 9.70 0.05
C CYS A 272 -27.95 9.81 -1.46
N HIS A 273 -28.76 10.78 -1.89
CA HIS A 273 -29.15 10.95 -3.29
C HIS A 273 -27.96 11.22 -4.24
N ALA A 274 -26.90 11.86 -3.73
CA ALA A 274 -25.67 12.15 -4.48
C ALA A 274 -24.70 10.96 -4.60
N LEU A 275 -24.99 9.82 -3.96
CA LEU A 275 -24.09 8.68 -3.93
C LEU A 275 -23.98 8.03 -5.31
N ARG A 276 -22.78 8.07 -5.88
CA ARG A 276 -22.46 7.53 -7.21
C ARG A 276 -21.82 6.16 -7.13
N ASN A 277 -20.93 5.96 -6.16
CA ASN A 277 -20.10 4.77 -6.07
C ASN A 277 -20.19 4.18 -4.66
N LEU A 278 -20.62 2.93 -4.55
CA LEU A 278 -20.70 2.19 -3.29
C LEU A 278 -19.93 0.87 -3.41
N TRP A 279 -18.96 0.63 -2.54
CA TRP A 279 -18.11 -0.57 -2.58
C TRP A 279 -18.27 -1.40 -1.32
N LEU A 280 -18.78 -2.63 -1.46
CA LEU A 280 -19.27 -3.50 -0.39
C LEU A 280 -18.56 -4.87 -0.33
N GLU A 281 -17.72 -5.18 -1.30
CA GLU A 281 -17.15 -6.53 -1.45
C GLU A 281 -16.42 -7.02 -0.20
N GLY A 282 -16.43 -8.33 0.06
CA GLY A 282 -15.74 -8.89 1.23
C GLY A 282 -16.43 -8.62 2.57
N ASN A 283 -17.66 -8.12 2.58
CA ASN A 283 -18.52 -8.10 3.77
C ASN A 283 -19.48 -9.30 3.78
N PRO A 284 -19.76 -9.90 4.96
CA PRO A 284 -20.72 -10.99 5.13
C PRO A 284 -22.18 -10.50 5.12
N LEU A 285 -22.55 -9.72 4.09
CA LEU A 285 -23.89 -9.13 3.98
C LEU A 285 -24.97 -10.21 3.79
N ASP A 286 -26.08 -10.09 4.51
CA ASP A 286 -27.26 -10.90 4.28
C ASP A 286 -27.82 -10.58 2.88
N PRO A 287 -27.94 -11.59 1.99
CA PRO A 287 -28.38 -11.37 0.62
C PRO A 287 -29.80 -10.82 0.50
N ASN A 288 -30.71 -11.21 1.41
CA ASN A 288 -32.10 -10.76 1.36
C ASN A 288 -32.21 -9.31 1.82
N LEU A 289 -31.47 -8.94 2.87
CA LEU A 289 -31.42 -7.55 3.33
C LEU A 289 -30.77 -6.64 2.29
N LEU A 290 -29.63 -7.06 1.72
CA LEU A 290 -28.97 -6.32 0.65
C LEU A 290 -29.89 -6.16 -0.58
N ARG A 291 -30.61 -7.21 -0.98
CA ARG A 291 -31.60 -7.13 -2.06
C ARG A 291 -32.69 -6.10 -1.72
N SER A 292 -33.21 -6.11 -0.49
CA SER A 292 -34.25 -5.17 -0.07
C SER A 292 -33.75 -3.72 -0.08
N SER A 293 -32.52 -3.46 0.37
CA SER A 293 -31.91 -2.12 0.34
C SER A 293 -31.71 -1.63 -1.10
N LEU A 294 -31.30 -2.52 -2.01
CA LEU A 294 -31.08 -2.17 -3.42
C LEU A 294 -32.39 -2.02 -4.22
N GLN A 295 -33.44 -2.74 -3.85
CA GLN A 295 -34.77 -2.70 -4.49
C GLN A 295 -35.73 -1.69 -3.88
N ALA A 296 -35.40 -1.10 -2.72
CA ALA A 296 -36.18 -0.03 -2.12
C ALA A 296 -36.43 1.08 -3.16
N PRO A 297 -37.67 1.60 -3.27
CA PRO A 297 -38.05 2.56 -4.29
C PRO A 297 -37.11 3.76 -4.21
N ALA A 298 -36.28 3.90 -5.24
CA ALA A 298 -35.44 5.07 -5.39
C ALA A 298 -36.36 6.27 -5.60
N HIS A 299 -36.07 7.39 -4.93
CA HIS A 299 -36.51 8.67 -5.47
C HIS A 299 -36.00 8.79 -6.92
N GLU A 300 -36.79 9.42 -7.79
CA GLU A 300 -36.48 9.57 -9.24
C GLU A 300 -35.07 10.13 -9.52
N ASP A 301 -34.43 10.76 -8.52
CA ASP A 301 -33.10 11.39 -8.57
C ASP A 301 -31.92 10.52 -8.09
N SER A 302 -32.05 9.19 -7.91
CA SER A 302 -30.90 8.40 -7.46
C SER A 302 -29.75 8.40 -8.46
N SER A 303 -28.56 8.84 -8.00
CA SER A 303 -27.37 9.02 -8.85
C SER A 303 -26.39 7.85 -8.84
N LEU A 304 -26.73 6.71 -8.22
CA LEU A 304 -25.83 5.54 -8.09
C LEU A 304 -25.46 5.00 -9.47
N ARG A 305 -24.16 4.94 -9.76
CA ARG A 305 -23.57 4.50 -11.05
C ARG A 305 -22.76 3.23 -10.92
N ALA A 306 -22.13 3.01 -9.77
CA ALA A 306 -21.29 1.85 -9.52
C ALA A 306 -21.60 1.20 -8.17
N LEU A 307 -21.70 -0.13 -8.20
CA LEU A 307 -21.83 -0.97 -7.02
C LEU A 307 -20.72 -2.04 -7.05
N GLY A 308 -19.83 -1.98 -6.07
CA GLY A 308 -18.82 -3.00 -5.79
C GLY A 308 -19.42 -4.10 -4.93
N ILE A 309 -19.54 -5.29 -5.49
CA ILE A 309 -19.96 -6.52 -4.81
C ILE A 309 -19.13 -7.68 -5.36
N ASP A 310 -18.85 -8.68 -4.53
CA ASP A 310 -18.12 -9.87 -4.96
C ASP A 310 -19.02 -10.92 -5.63
N GLN A 311 -18.41 -11.95 -6.24
CA GLN A 311 -19.15 -13.01 -6.92
C GLN A 311 -20.11 -13.78 -6.00
N SER A 312 -19.78 -13.93 -4.72
CA SER A 312 -20.64 -14.63 -3.76
C SER A 312 -21.88 -13.81 -3.44
N GLN A 313 -21.71 -12.49 -3.28
CA GLN A 313 -22.79 -11.53 -3.10
C GLN A 313 -23.66 -11.42 -4.36
N MET A 314 -23.07 -11.42 -5.56
CA MET A 314 -23.84 -11.46 -6.82
C MET A 314 -24.68 -12.74 -6.94
N ALA A 315 -24.08 -13.89 -6.66
CA ALA A 315 -24.74 -15.19 -6.74
C ALA A 315 -25.92 -15.27 -5.75
N SER A 316 -25.73 -14.80 -4.52
CA SER A 316 -26.74 -14.82 -3.47
C SER A 316 -27.89 -13.83 -3.73
N LEU A 317 -27.59 -12.71 -4.37
CA LEU A 317 -28.60 -11.77 -4.88
C LEU A 317 -29.36 -12.29 -6.10
N GLY A 318 -28.95 -13.42 -6.69
CA GLY A 318 -29.56 -13.98 -7.90
C GLY A 318 -29.34 -13.12 -9.14
N ILE A 319 -28.33 -12.24 -9.11
CA ILE A 319 -28.00 -11.31 -10.18
C ILE A 319 -27.13 -12.07 -11.18
N ARG A 320 -27.78 -12.56 -12.25
CA ARG A 320 -27.08 -13.19 -13.39
C ARG A 320 -26.53 -12.16 -14.37
N ASP A 321 -27.18 -11.00 -14.42
CA ASP A 321 -26.83 -9.87 -15.28
C ASP A 321 -27.19 -8.58 -14.53
N VAL A 322 -26.29 -7.61 -14.56
CA VAL A 322 -26.38 -6.34 -13.83
C VAL A 322 -27.50 -5.44 -14.32
N SER A 323 -28.03 -5.72 -15.51
CA SER A 323 -29.17 -5.02 -16.09
C SER A 323 -30.45 -5.10 -15.23
N CYS A 324 -30.53 -6.04 -14.28
CA CYS A 324 -31.65 -6.15 -13.35
C CYS A 324 -31.48 -5.31 -12.06
N LEU A 325 -30.26 -4.85 -11.77
CA LEU A 325 -30.03 -3.79 -10.79
C LEU A 325 -30.34 -2.45 -11.47
N ARG A 326 -30.91 -1.49 -10.72
CA ARG A 326 -31.28 -0.11 -11.12
C ARG A 326 -30.77 0.35 -12.51
N ASN A 327 -31.67 0.87 -13.35
CA ASN A 327 -31.37 1.41 -14.69
C ASN A 327 -30.08 2.25 -14.71
N GLY A 328 -28.96 1.67 -15.15
CA GLY A 328 -27.68 2.35 -15.35
C GLY A 328 -26.57 2.06 -14.33
N VAL A 329 -26.83 1.31 -13.24
CA VAL A 329 -25.77 0.86 -12.32
C VAL A 329 -24.92 -0.20 -13.01
N ARG A 330 -23.62 0.09 -13.17
CA ARG A 330 -22.65 -0.91 -13.63
C ARG A 330 -22.04 -1.57 -12.39
N THR A 331 -22.00 -2.91 -12.34
CA THR A 331 -21.06 -3.59 -11.44
C THR A 331 -19.69 -3.36 -12.05
N ALA A 332 -18.96 -2.43 -11.46
CA ALA A 332 -17.54 -2.38 -11.66
C ALA A 332 -16.94 -3.32 -10.63
N GLU A 333 -16.21 -4.35 -11.07
CA GLU A 333 -15.08 -4.75 -10.25
C GLU A 333 -14.17 -3.53 -10.14
N VAL A 334 -13.65 -3.22 -8.95
CA VAL A 334 -12.72 -2.12 -8.72
C VAL A 334 -11.65 -2.12 -9.83
N CYS A 335 -11.81 -1.24 -10.81
CA CYS A 335 -10.83 -1.02 -11.85
C CYS A 335 -9.78 -0.06 -11.30
N ALA A 336 -8.75 -0.64 -10.70
CA ALA A 336 -7.33 -0.29 -10.84
C ALA A 336 -7.01 1.16 -11.26
N ALA A 337 -7.37 2.14 -10.43
CA ALA A 337 -6.99 3.53 -10.67
C ALA A 337 -6.53 4.26 -9.38
N ARG A 338 -5.58 3.66 -8.63
CA ARG A 338 -4.50 4.31 -7.82
C ARG A 338 -3.72 3.27 -6.98
N PRO A 339 -2.50 3.60 -6.48
CA PRO A 339 -1.43 2.63 -6.25
C PRO A 339 -1.61 1.80 -4.98
N GLY A 340 -1.43 0.48 -5.12
CA GLY A 340 -1.60 -0.50 -4.05
C GLY A 340 -2.98 -1.16 -4.09
N TYR A 341 -3.03 -2.47 -4.29
CA TYR A 341 -4.29 -3.21 -4.17
C TYR A 341 -4.06 -4.56 -3.51
N TRP A 342 -4.92 -4.89 -2.55
CA TRP A 342 -5.00 -6.16 -1.85
C TRP A 342 -6.38 -6.74 -2.12
N LYS A 343 -6.48 -7.70 -3.06
CA LYS A 343 -7.78 -8.25 -3.52
C LYS A 343 -7.75 -9.77 -3.44
N LEU A 344 -8.62 -10.36 -2.62
CA LEU A 344 -8.86 -11.80 -2.61
C LEU A 344 -10.02 -12.14 -3.56
N GLU A 345 -9.73 -12.81 -4.66
CA GLU A 345 -10.67 -13.32 -5.64
C GLU A 345 -10.86 -14.83 -5.45
N ARG A 346 -12.00 -15.24 -4.90
CA ARG A 346 -12.31 -16.67 -4.71
C ARG A 346 -12.59 -17.36 -6.05
N GLY A 347 -12.09 -18.57 -6.19
CA GLY A 347 -12.41 -19.46 -7.30
C GLY A 347 -13.63 -20.34 -7.00
N PRO A 348 -14.08 -21.12 -7.98
CA PRO A 348 -15.08 -22.17 -7.76
C PRO A 348 -14.62 -23.16 -6.70
N ALA A 349 -15.56 -23.70 -5.93
CA ALA A 349 -15.26 -24.77 -4.98
C ALA A 349 -14.82 -26.05 -5.72
N MET A 350 -13.89 -26.79 -5.11
CA MET A 350 -13.49 -28.11 -5.57
C MET A 350 -14.72 -29.05 -5.63
N PRO A 351 -14.95 -29.79 -6.74
CA PRO A 351 -16.05 -30.77 -6.80
C PRO A 351 -15.89 -31.86 -5.72
N CYS A 352 -16.99 -32.26 -5.08
CA CYS A 352 -16.98 -33.20 -3.95
C CYS A 352 -16.43 -34.59 -4.30
N ASP A 353 -16.41 -34.96 -5.57
CA ASP A 353 -15.94 -36.22 -6.13
C ASP A 353 -14.46 -36.20 -6.54
N VAL A 354 -13.79 -35.05 -6.46
CA VAL A 354 -12.38 -34.88 -6.81
C VAL A 354 -11.54 -34.77 -5.54
N GLN A 355 -10.58 -35.68 -5.37
CA GLN A 355 -9.56 -35.56 -4.31
C GLN A 355 -8.47 -34.56 -4.73
N GLY A 356 -8.71 -33.28 -4.48
CA GLY A 356 -7.75 -32.19 -4.74
C GLY A 356 -7.75 -31.15 -3.63
N GLU A 357 -6.64 -30.40 -3.52
CA GLU A 357 -6.48 -29.33 -2.53
C GLU A 357 -6.96 -27.98 -3.07
N GLN A 358 -7.66 -27.20 -2.25
CA GLN A 358 -7.95 -25.79 -2.59
C GLN A 358 -6.65 -24.98 -2.49
N VAL A 359 -6.19 -24.46 -3.63
CA VAL A 359 -4.96 -23.67 -3.71
C VAL A 359 -5.26 -22.17 -3.61
N LEU A 360 -4.48 -21.45 -2.80
CA LEU A 360 -4.39 -20.00 -2.89
C LEU A 360 -3.18 -19.59 -3.74
N VAL A 361 -3.42 -18.83 -4.80
CA VAL A 361 -2.37 -18.22 -5.62
C VAL A 361 -2.18 -16.78 -5.18
N VAL A 362 -1.03 -16.44 -4.60
CA VAL A 362 -0.70 -15.07 -4.22
C VAL A 362 0.21 -14.46 -5.27
N THR A 363 -0.21 -13.35 -5.88
CA THR A 363 0.57 -12.68 -6.91
C THR A 363 1.15 -11.38 -6.39
N PHE A 364 2.46 -11.25 -6.40
CA PHE A 364 3.17 -10.04 -5.99
C PHE A 364 3.48 -9.16 -7.20
N ALA A 365 3.16 -7.88 -7.12
CA ALA A 365 3.58 -6.89 -8.11
C ALA A 365 3.98 -5.54 -7.47
N SER A 366 4.94 -4.87 -8.08
CA SER A 366 5.46 -3.56 -7.64
C SER A 366 4.80 -2.36 -8.30
N ALA A 367 3.94 -2.58 -9.32
CA ALA A 367 3.18 -1.55 -10.00
C ALA A 367 1.96 -2.17 -10.72
N PRO A 368 0.88 -1.40 -10.97
CA PRO A 368 -0.18 -1.81 -11.86
C PRO A 368 0.37 -2.05 -13.27
N GLY A 369 0.12 -3.23 -13.85
CA GLY A 369 0.30 -3.46 -15.29
C GLY A 369 1.42 -4.41 -15.73
N THR A 370 2.32 -4.90 -14.88
CA THR A 370 3.35 -5.87 -15.31
C THR A 370 3.87 -6.80 -14.20
N PRO A 371 3.86 -8.13 -14.44
CA PRO A 371 3.03 -8.87 -15.38
C PRO A 371 1.56 -8.66 -15.05
N ASN A 372 0.68 -8.71 -16.05
CA ASN A 372 -0.76 -8.67 -15.81
C ASN A 372 -1.22 -10.05 -15.31
N TRP A 373 -0.84 -10.38 -14.07
CA TRP A 373 -1.16 -11.64 -13.41
C TRP A 373 -2.67 -11.92 -13.45
N GLY A 374 -3.51 -10.89 -13.27
CA GLY A 374 -4.96 -11.01 -13.43
C GLY A 374 -5.36 -11.57 -14.79
N LYS A 375 -4.98 -10.92 -15.90
CA LYS A 375 -5.28 -11.43 -17.26
C LYS A 375 -4.70 -12.81 -17.53
N LEU A 376 -3.50 -13.12 -17.00
CA LEU A 376 -2.91 -14.44 -17.14
C LEU A 376 -3.73 -15.50 -16.40
N LEU A 377 -4.04 -15.29 -15.12
CA LEU A 377 -4.77 -16.25 -14.29
C LEU A 377 -6.21 -16.43 -14.78
N SER A 378 -6.86 -15.39 -15.30
CA SER A 378 -8.15 -15.54 -16.00
C SER A 378 -8.04 -16.39 -17.26
N ARG A 379 -6.91 -16.35 -17.99
CA ARG A 379 -6.66 -17.27 -19.12
C ARG A 379 -6.37 -18.69 -18.62
N VAL A 380 -5.63 -18.85 -17.52
CA VAL A 380 -5.37 -20.15 -16.90
C VAL A 380 -6.68 -20.83 -16.54
N ARG A 381 -7.58 -20.15 -15.82
CA ARG A 381 -8.93 -20.66 -15.48
C ARG A 381 -9.73 -21.08 -16.71
N ARG A 382 -9.72 -20.26 -17.79
CA ARG A 382 -10.42 -20.57 -19.05
C ARG A 382 -9.79 -21.73 -19.83
N SER A 383 -8.50 -21.97 -19.64
CA SER A 383 -7.75 -23.05 -20.29
C SER A 383 -7.73 -24.34 -19.48
N ALA A 384 -8.48 -24.43 -18.38
CA ALA A 384 -8.56 -25.62 -17.53
C ALA A 384 -9.04 -26.84 -18.34
N ASP A 385 -8.26 -27.93 -18.33
CA ASP A 385 -8.62 -29.16 -19.06
C ASP A 385 -9.77 -29.91 -18.39
N GLN A 386 -9.90 -29.74 -17.07
CA GLN A 386 -10.95 -30.32 -16.24
C GLN A 386 -11.56 -29.22 -15.37
N PRO A 387 -12.84 -29.32 -14.99
CA PRO A 387 -13.48 -28.34 -14.10
C PRO A 387 -12.68 -28.08 -12.82
N ALA A 388 -12.11 -29.14 -12.24
CA ALA A 388 -11.26 -29.07 -11.05
C ALA A 388 -10.03 -28.15 -11.22
N HIS A 389 -9.44 -28.04 -12.41
CA HIS A 389 -8.21 -27.26 -12.62
C HIS A 389 -8.43 -25.73 -12.52
N ASN A 390 -9.68 -25.25 -12.44
CA ASN A 390 -9.97 -23.83 -12.24
C ASN A 390 -10.31 -23.45 -10.78
N CYS A 391 -10.38 -24.44 -9.87
CA CYS A 391 -10.79 -24.28 -8.47
C CYS A 391 -9.63 -23.77 -7.58
N PHE A 392 -9.19 -22.54 -7.78
CA PHE A 392 -8.18 -21.89 -6.94
C PHE A 392 -8.55 -20.44 -6.65
N ASP A 393 -8.17 -19.97 -5.47
CA ASP A 393 -8.33 -18.59 -5.05
C ASP A 393 -7.11 -17.76 -5.47
N ILE A 394 -7.29 -16.46 -5.65
CA ILE A 394 -6.21 -15.56 -6.04
C ILE A 394 -6.16 -14.40 -5.06
N LEU A 395 -5.04 -14.19 -4.38
CA LEU A 395 -4.77 -12.96 -3.64
C LEU A 395 -3.82 -12.10 -4.46
N TYR A 396 -4.31 -10.98 -4.96
CA TYR A 396 -3.45 -9.99 -5.59
C TYR A 396 -2.84 -9.09 -4.52
N VAL A 397 -1.50 -9.07 -4.49
CA VAL A 397 -0.69 -8.26 -3.59
C VAL A 397 0.09 -7.29 -4.43
N VAL A 398 -0.45 -6.09 -4.58
CA VAL A 398 0.27 -5.01 -5.22
C VAL A 398 0.50 -3.91 -4.23
N ASP A 399 1.75 -3.52 -4.12
CA ASP A 399 2.18 -2.43 -3.27
C ASP A 399 2.79 -1.36 -4.16
N GLY A 400 1.94 -0.43 -4.58
CA GLY A 400 2.40 0.69 -5.40
C GLY A 400 3.24 1.71 -4.61
N ALA A 401 3.26 1.60 -3.28
CA ALA A 401 4.10 2.38 -2.38
C ALA A 401 5.38 1.63 -1.97
N ARG A 402 5.56 0.37 -2.42
CA ARG A 402 6.77 -0.45 -2.22
C ARG A 402 7.13 -0.69 -0.74
N ALA A 403 6.19 -0.45 0.17
CA ALA A 403 6.33 -0.55 1.61
C ALA A 403 6.78 -1.93 2.12
N TRP A 404 6.41 -3.05 1.50
CA TRP A 404 6.83 -4.38 1.97
C TRP A 404 8.34 -4.65 1.83
N TYR A 405 9.06 -3.86 1.03
CA TYR A 405 10.52 -3.82 1.10
C TYR A 405 11.02 -2.49 1.67
N GLU A 406 10.59 -1.33 1.16
CA GLU A 406 11.10 0.00 1.55
C GLU A 406 10.87 0.33 3.03
N GLY A 407 9.80 -0.18 3.65
CA GLY A 407 9.42 0.14 5.03
C GLY A 407 10.20 -0.60 6.13
N GLY A 408 11.31 -1.26 5.81
CA GLY A 408 12.21 -1.85 6.81
C GLY A 408 11.63 -3.09 7.52
N GLU A 409 12.13 -3.40 8.73
CA GLU A 409 11.70 -4.59 9.47
C GLU A 409 10.24 -4.54 9.91
N GLU A 410 9.77 -3.39 10.35
CA GLU A 410 8.41 -3.27 10.86
C GLU A 410 7.37 -3.46 9.75
N ALA A 411 7.58 -2.83 8.59
CA ALA A 411 6.69 -3.05 7.45
C ALA A 411 6.74 -4.50 6.99
N PHE A 412 7.92 -5.13 6.99
CA PHE A 412 8.04 -6.56 6.73
C PHE A 412 7.16 -7.38 7.69
N HIS A 413 7.23 -7.16 9.00
CA HIS A 413 6.40 -7.89 9.97
C HIS A 413 4.90 -7.64 9.78
N ARG A 414 4.48 -6.40 9.48
CA ARG A 414 3.08 -6.08 9.18
C ARG A 414 2.58 -6.81 7.94
N TRP A 415 3.35 -6.77 6.85
CA TRP A 415 3.01 -7.46 5.61
C TRP A 415 3.02 -8.98 5.79
N HIS A 416 3.99 -9.50 6.53
CA HIS A 416 4.07 -10.91 6.91
C HIS A 416 2.84 -11.35 7.70
N ALA A 417 2.47 -10.64 8.78
CA ALA A 417 1.27 -10.93 9.56
C ALA A 417 -0.02 -10.84 8.72
N ARG A 418 -0.11 -9.83 7.85
CA ARG A 418 -1.24 -9.67 6.91
C ARG A 418 -1.34 -10.85 5.95
N LEU A 419 -0.24 -11.25 5.31
CA LEU A 419 -0.17 -12.43 4.44
C LEU A 419 -0.48 -13.71 5.21
N ALA A 420 0.06 -13.87 6.42
CA ALA A 420 -0.17 -15.02 7.29
C ALA A 420 -1.66 -15.18 7.61
N SER A 421 -2.36 -14.08 7.92
CA SER A 421 -3.79 -14.08 8.27
C SER A 421 -4.71 -14.69 7.19
N VAL A 422 -4.27 -14.61 5.93
CA VAL A 422 -4.98 -15.16 4.76
C VAL A 422 -4.43 -16.54 4.41
N THR A 423 -3.11 -16.66 4.26
CA THR A 423 -2.43 -17.90 3.81
C THR A 423 -2.64 -19.07 4.76
N GLN A 424 -2.72 -18.83 6.08
CA GLN A 424 -2.95 -19.87 7.09
C GLN A 424 -4.29 -20.62 6.92
N ARG A 425 -5.22 -20.08 6.12
CA ARG A 425 -6.52 -20.69 5.83
C ARG A 425 -6.45 -21.75 4.72
N TYR A 426 -5.29 -21.91 4.09
CA TYR A 426 -5.09 -22.79 2.94
C TYR A 426 -3.95 -23.78 3.21
N ASN A 427 -4.18 -25.04 2.83
CA ASN A 427 -3.16 -26.09 2.92
C ASN A 427 -2.07 -25.94 1.84
N LYS A 428 -2.42 -25.28 0.73
CA LYS A 428 -1.58 -25.09 -0.45
C LYS A 428 -1.59 -23.63 -0.86
N VAL A 429 -0.41 -23.03 -0.90
CA VAL A 429 -0.20 -21.61 -1.16
C VAL A 429 0.92 -21.46 -2.18
N LEU A 430 0.58 -20.96 -3.37
CA LEU A 430 1.50 -20.72 -4.46
C LEU A 430 1.80 -19.23 -4.58
N PHE A 431 3.06 -18.83 -4.37
CA PHE A 431 3.49 -17.45 -4.57
C PHE A 431 4.06 -17.25 -5.96
N LEU A 432 3.58 -16.23 -6.65
CA LEU A 432 4.01 -15.83 -7.99
C LEU A 432 4.49 -14.38 -7.95
N GLY A 433 5.63 -14.11 -8.57
CA GLY A 433 6.12 -12.74 -8.68
C GLY A 433 7.12 -12.58 -9.83
N ASP A 434 7.25 -11.36 -10.33
CA ASP A 434 8.24 -10.99 -11.34
C ASP A 434 8.99 -9.75 -10.87
N SER A 435 10.30 -9.69 -11.14
CA SER A 435 11.15 -8.56 -10.77
C SER A 435 11.09 -8.27 -9.26
N MET A 436 10.70 -7.07 -8.85
CA MET A 436 10.46 -6.78 -7.43
C MET A 436 9.32 -7.62 -6.85
N GLY A 437 8.26 -7.94 -7.59
CA GLY A 437 7.25 -8.89 -7.11
C GLY A 437 7.85 -10.26 -6.77
N ALA A 438 8.82 -10.73 -7.56
CA ALA A 438 9.53 -11.98 -7.29
C ALA A 438 10.36 -11.90 -6.00
N ALA A 439 10.96 -10.74 -5.71
CA ALA A 439 11.64 -10.50 -4.44
C ALA A 439 10.67 -10.61 -3.25
N GLY A 440 9.42 -10.17 -3.40
CA GLY A 440 8.37 -10.29 -2.37
C GLY A 440 7.90 -11.71 -2.16
N ALA A 441 7.68 -12.43 -3.26
CA ALA A 441 7.38 -13.85 -3.21
C ALA A 441 8.46 -14.64 -2.46
N LEU A 442 9.74 -14.27 -2.63
CA LEU A 442 10.85 -14.89 -1.90
C LEU A 442 10.94 -14.42 -0.44
N LEU A 443 10.73 -13.13 -0.19
CA LEU A 443 10.82 -12.53 1.15
C LEU A 443 9.78 -13.10 2.12
N PHE A 444 8.59 -13.46 1.62
CA PHE A 444 7.51 -14.06 2.41
C PHE A 444 7.34 -15.56 2.15
N SER A 445 8.35 -16.20 1.53
CA SER A 445 8.29 -17.59 1.08
C SER A 445 8.04 -18.60 2.20
N ASP A 446 8.22 -18.23 3.46
CA ASP A 446 7.91 -19.06 4.62
C ASP A 446 6.40 -19.32 4.80
N LEU A 447 5.55 -18.47 4.22
CA LEU A 447 4.10 -18.61 4.20
C LEU A 447 3.57 -19.42 3.00
N ALA A 448 4.45 -19.92 2.13
CA ALA A 448 4.09 -20.59 0.88
C ALA A 448 4.44 -22.09 0.91
N THR A 449 3.73 -22.87 0.10
CA THR A 449 4.10 -24.27 -0.22
C THR A 449 4.90 -24.37 -1.52
N ALA A 450 4.76 -23.40 -2.43
CA ALA A 450 5.59 -23.25 -3.60
C ALA A 450 5.79 -21.78 -3.98
N VAL A 451 6.95 -21.46 -4.56
CA VAL A 451 7.29 -20.11 -5.02
C VAL A 451 7.83 -20.19 -6.45
N HIS A 452 7.23 -19.43 -7.37
CA HIS A 452 7.77 -19.22 -8.71
C HIS A 452 8.18 -17.75 -8.86
N ALA A 453 9.49 -17.52 -8.83
CA ALA A 453 10.10 -16.20 -8.85
C ALA A 453 10.75 -15.92 -10.21
N PHE A 454 10.23 -14.95 -10.97
CA PHE A 454 10.76 -14.58 -12.28
C PHE A 454 11.68 -13.36 -12.16
N SER A 455 12.94 -13.48 -12.58
CA SER A 455 13.99 -12.46 -12.50
C SER A 455 14.01 -11.69 -11.16
N PRO A 456 14.19 -12.37 -10.00
CA PRO A 456 14.13 -11.72 -8.70
C PRO A 456 15.25 -10.70 -8.49
N GLN A 457 14.93 -9.62 -7.78
CA GLN A 457 15.92 -8.64 -7.33
C GLN A 457 16.26 -8.89 -5.85
N VAL A 458 17.49 -9.32 -5.58
CA VAL A 458 17.94 -9.79 -4.26
C VAL A 458 18.91 -8.78 -3.63
N GLU A 459 19.86 -8.29 -4.41
CA GLU A 459 20.82 -7.25 -4.05
C GLU A 459 20.47 -5.95 -4.77
N LEU A 460 19.81 -5.06 -4.05
CA LEU A 460 19.23 -3.85 -4.63
C LEU A 460 20.28 -2.78 -5.00
N ASN A 461 21.49 -2.85 -4.43
CA ASN A 461 22.62 -2.00 -4.81
C ASN A 461 23.06 -2.21 -6.27
N THR A 462 22.94 -3.44 -6.75
CA THR A 462 23.34 -3.85 -8.11
C THR A 462 22.14 -4.07 -9.03
N ALA A 463 20.91 -3.92 -8.50
CA ALA A 463 19.68 -4.09 -9.25
C ALA A 463 19.41 -2.93 -10.22
N SER A 464 18.68 -3.26 -11.30
CA SER A 464 18.25 -2.33 -12.34
C SER A 464 17.21 -1.31 -11.87
N LEU A 465 16.49 -1.60 -10.78
CA LEU A 465 15.55 -0.71 -10.10
C LEU A 465 16.05 -0.49 -8.67
N ARG A 466 16.34 0.77 -8.33
CA ARG A 466 16.92 1.13 -7.03
C ARG A 466 15.89 1.91 -6.20
N PRO A 467 15.48 1.41 -5.02
CA PRO A 467 14.83 2.26 -4.03
C PRO A 467 15.84 3.30 -3.49
N SER A 468 15.36 4.48 -3.10
CA SER A 468 16.18 5.56 -2.54
C SER A 468 16.55 5.27 -1.07
N GLN A 469 17.27 4.17 -0.85
CA GLN A 469 17.64 3.64 0.46
C GLN A 469 19.16 3.41 0.52
N ASP A 470 19.72 3.41 1.72
CA ASP A 470 21.17 3.29 1.92
C ASP A 470 21.68 1.85 1.75
N GLU A 471 23.01 1.70 1.75
CA GLU A 471 23.68 0.40 1.57
C GLU A 471 23.35 -0.57 2.73
N ASN A 472 23.18 -0.06 3.95
CA ASN A 472 22.85 -0.86 5.13
C ASN A 472 21.45 -1.47 5.01
N TRP A 473 20.49 -0.69 4.55
CA TRP A 473 19.13 -1.13 4.27
C TRP A 473 19.12 -2.18 3.16
N ALA A 474 19.87 -1.95 2.07
CA ALA A 474 19.93 -2.89 0.96
C ALA A 474 20.54 -4.23 1.39
N ASN A 475 21.57 -4.17 2.23
CA ASN A 475 22.16 -5.35 2.86
C ASN A 475 21.18 -6.03 3.83
N SER A 476 20.45 -5.27 4.66
CA SER A 476 19.43 -5.81 5.56
C SER A 476 18.28 -6.49 4.79
N PHE A 477 17.81 -5.88 3.70
CA PHE A 477 16.81 -6.48 2.81
C PHE A 477 17.32 -7.79 2.23
N LYS A 478 18.53 -7.79 1.64
CA LYS A 478 19.17 -8.98 1.09
C LYS A 478 19.27 -10.09 2.14
N MET A 479 19.76 -9.77 3.34
CA MET A 479 19.92 -10.73 4.43
C MET A 479 18.57 -11.30 4.88
N ARG A 480 17.53 -10.47 4.99
CA ARG A 480 16.17 -10.93 5.34
C ARG A 480 15.57 -11.82 4.27
N LEU A 481 15.70 -11.46 2.99
CA LEU A 481 15.22 -12.27 1.88
C LEU A 481 15.91 -13.63 1.87
N LEU A 482 17.24 -13.66 1.98
CA LEU A 482 18.00 -14.91 2.00
C LEU A 482 17.65 -15.76 3.24
N ALA A 483 17.45 -15.14 4.40
CA ALA A 483 17.03 -15.85 5.61
C ALA A 483 15.61 -16.40 5.50
N ALA A 484 14.69 -15.69 4.84
CA ALA A 484 13.34 -16.18 4.56
C ALA A 484 13.38 -17.40 3.64
N VAL A 485 14.16 -17.33 2.55
CA VAL A 485 14.37 -18.46 1.63
C VAL A 485 15.00 -19.66 2.33
N ASP A 486 15.96 -19.44 3.22
CA ASP A 486 16.60 -20.52 3.98
C ASP A 486 15.61 -21.24 4.91
N ARG A 487 14.74 -20.49 5.58
CA ARG A 487 13.72 -21.05 6.49
C ARG A 487 12.45 -21.54 5.81
N SER A 488 12.24 -21.21 4.54
CA SER A 488 10.98 -21.49 3.85
C SER A 488 10.64 -22.99 3.76
N PRO A 489 9.40 -23.42 3.97
CA PRO A 489 9.00 -24.79 3.69
C PRO A 489 8.70 -25.02 2.20
N ALA A 490 8.73 -23.96 1.38
CA ALA A 490 8.28 -24.00 -0.01
C ALA A 490 9.26 -24.71 -0.94
N VAL A 491 8.73 -25.30 -2.01
CA VAL A 491 9.51 -25.62 -3.21
C VAL A 491 9.71 -24.33 -4.00
N ILE A 492 10.95 -23.91 -4.19
CA ILE A 492 11.27 -22.63 -4.82
C ILE A 492 11.88 -22.85 -6.20
N ASP A 493 11.23 -22.34 -7.23
CA ASP A 493 11.72 -22.27 -8.61
C ASP A 493 12.01 -20.82 -8.99
N ILE A 494 13.25 -20.56 -9.40
CA ILE A 494 13.71 -19.26 -9.90
C ILE A 494 13.87 -19.35 -11.40
N TYR A 495 13.21 -18.47 -12.13
CA TYR A 495 13.30 -18.37 -13.59
C TYR A 495 14.03 -17.08 -13.92
N CYS A 496 15.16 -17.16 -14.61
CA CYS A 496 15.92 -15.97 -15.01
C CYS A 496 16.37 -16.09 -16.47
N SER A 497 16.65 -14.93 -17.05
CA SER A 497 17.25 -14.83 -18.37
C SER A 497 18.78 -14.96 -18.26
N ASN A 498 19.49 -15.13 -19.38
CA ASN A 498 20.96 -15.19 -19.38
C ASN A 498 21.62 -13.80 -19.30
N TRP A 499 20.82 -12.73 -19.12
CA TRP A 499 21.31 -11.39 -18.90
C TRP A 499 22.13 -11.35 -17.60
N SER A 500 23.35 -10.80 -17.68
CA SER A 500 24.35 -10.95 -16.61
C SER A 500 23.89 -10.39 -15.26
N CYS A 501 23.07 -9.33 -15.27
CA CYS A 501 22.52 -8.72 -14.06
C CYS A 501 21.51 -9.66 -13.36
N ASP A 502 20.47 -10.09 -14.07
CA ASP A 502 19.44 -11.01 -13.53
C ASP A 502 20.06 -12.34 -13.07
N LEU A 503 21.01 -12.88 -13.84
CA LEU A 503 21.68 -14.12 -13.51
C LEU A 503 22.55 -13.98 -12.25
N ALA A 504 23.21 -12.83 -12.05
CA ALA A 504 23.95 -12.55 -10.82
C ALA A 504 23.02 -12.49 -9.61
N GLN A 505 21.88 -11.81 -9.74
CA GLN A 505 20.85 -11.72 -8.69
C GLN A 505 20.31 -13.10 -8.31
N ALA A 506 19.93 -13.91 -9.30
CA ALA A 506 19.40 -15.25 -9.08
C ALA A 506 20.41 -16.19 -8.41
N ARG A 507 21.70 -16.07 -8.74
CA ARG A 507 22.80 -16.87 -8.15
C ARG A 507 23.11 -16.53 -6.70
N LEU A 508 22.61 -15.40 -6.17
CA LEU A 508 22.72 -15.09 -4.74
C LEU A 508 21.85 -16.02 -3.89
N ILE A 509 20.81 -16.63 -4.48
CA ILE A 509 19.93 -17.54 -3.77
C ILE A 509 20.56 -18.94 -3.75
N PRO A 510 20.70 -19.60 -2.58
CA PRO A 510 21.38 -20.89 -2.48
C PRO A 510 20.72 -21.97 -3.34
N SER A 511 21.52 -22.68 -4.15
CA SER A 511 21.04 -23.77 -5.03
C SER A 511 20.48 -24.98 -4.27
N VAL A 512 20.81 -25.12 -2.99
CA VAL A 512 20.22 -26.14 -2.10
C VAL A 512 18.80 -25.80 -1.68
N ARG A 513 18.37 -24.54 -1.84
CA ARG A 513 17.04 -24.04 -1.45
C ARG A 513 16.14 -23.75 -2.64
N ALA A 514 16.71 -23.41 -3.80
CA ALA A 514 15.94 -23.06 -4.99
C ALA A 514 16.52 -23.68 -6.25
N LYS A 515 15.63 -24.11 -7.15
CA LYS A 515 15.98 -24.59 -8.48
C LYS A 515 16.04 -23.43 -9.46
N LEU A 516 17.21 -23.22 -10.07
CA LEU A 516 17.43 -22.15 -11.04
C LEU A 516 17.21 -22.64 -12.47
N HIS A 517 16.29 -22.00 -13.20
CA HIS A 517 16.02 -22.22 -14.62
C HIS A 517 16.50 -21.00 -15.41
N ILE A 518 17.39 -21.22 -16.37
CA ILE A 518 18.00 -20.17 -17.18
C ILE A 518 17.47 -20.25 -18.61
N TYR A 519 17.00 -19.12 -19.16
CA TYR A 519 16.56 -19.01 -20.55
C TYR A 519 17.52 -18.14 -21.36
N GLU A 520 17.89 -18.59 -22.56
CA GLU A 520 18.74 -17.84 -23.50
C GLU A 520 17.96 -16.70 -24.17
N VAL A 521 17.62 -15.67 -23.38
CA VAL A 521 16.86 -14.49 -23.81
C VAL A 521 17.53 -13.27 -23.19
N ASP A 522 17.81 -12.24 -23.99
CA ASP A 522 18.38 -10.99 -23.48
C ASP A 522 17.27 -10.01 -23.06
N SER A 523 16.59 -10.32 -21.94
CA SER A 523 15.50 -9.49 -21.40
C SER A 523 15.43 -9.55 -19.88
N HIS A 524 15.29 -8.37 -19.27
CA HIS A 524 15.05 -8.17 -17.83
C HIS A 524 13.58 -8.37 -17.42
N ARG A 525 12.69 -8.67 -18.38
CA ARG A 525 11.26 -8.93 -18.17
C ARG A 525 10.91 -10.33 -18.67
N LEU A 526 11.52 -11.35 -18.06
CA LEU A 526 11.38 -12.73 -18.51
C LEU A 526 9.92 -13.18 -18.54
N ALA A 527 9.13 -12.91 -17.49
CA ALA A 527 7.72 -13.32 -17.46
C ALA A 527 6.93 -12.69 -18.62
N LEU A 528 7.14 -11.40 -18.90
CA LEU A 528 6.50 -10.72 -20.02
C LEU A 528 6.89 -11.33 -21.37
N TYR A 529 8.18 -11.66 -21.54
CA TYR A 529 8.67 -12.32 -22.74
C TYR A 529 8.05 -13.72 -22.91
N MET A 530 8.03 -14.52 -21.83
CA MET A 530 7.40 -15.84 -21.82
C MET A 530 5.91 -15.79 -22.12
N ASP A 531 5.19 -14.75 -21.67
CA ASP A 531 3.77 -14.57 -22.02
C ASP A 531 3.58 -14.25 -23.50
N GLY A 532 4.42 -13.36 -24.06
CA GLY A 532 4.45 -13.07 -25.50
C GLY A 532 4.78 -14.30 -26.35
N ALA A 533 5.67 -15.16 -25.86
CA ALA A 533 6.02 -16.44 -26.48
C ALA A 533 5.01 -17.58 -26.21
N LYS A 534 3.92 -17.32 -25.48
CA LYS A 534 2.89 -18.30 -25.07
C LYS A 534 3.41 -19.46 -24.20
N LEU A 535 4.52 -19.26 -23.50
CA LEU A 535 5.13 -20.24 -22.60
C LEU A 535 4.72 -20.05 -21.14
N LEU A 536 4.37 -18.82 -20.73
CA LEU A 536 4.05 -18.52 -19.34
C LEU A 536 2.75 -19.19 -18.88
N LEU A 537 1.71 -19.18 -19.71
CA LEU A 537 0.40 -19.76 -19.35
C LEU A 537 0.49 -21.27 -19.06
N PRO A 538 1.09 -22.11 -19.92
CA PRO A 538 1.27 -23.54 -19.62
C PRO A 538 2.06 -23.78 -18.33
N ALA A 539 3.13 -23.01 -18.09
CA ALA A 539 3.98 -23.14 -16.91
C ALA A 539 3.21 -22.84 -15.61
N ILE A 540 2.47 -21.73 -15.56
CA ILE A 540 1.69 -21.34 -14.38
C ILE A 540 0.51 -22.30 -14.15
N LYS A 541 -0.17 -22.72 -15.23
CA LYS A 541 -1.23 -23.75 -15.14
C LYS A 541 -0.70 -25.03 -14.51
N LYS A 542 0.45 -25.51 -14.98
CA LYS A 542 1.13 -26.69 -14.42
C LYS A 542 1.43 -26.52 -12.93
N ALA A 543 2.03 -25.40 -12.53
CA ALA A 543 2.35 -25.13 -11.13
C ALA A 543 1.11 -25.19 -10.22
N ILE A 544 0.00 -24.58 -10.65
CA ILE A 544 -1.26 -24.59 -9.89
C ILE A 544 -1.82 -26.00 -9.76
N VAL A 545 -1.93 -26.73 -10.88
CA VAL A 545 -2.49 -28.10 -10.89
C VAL A 545 -1.61 -29.07 -10.10
N GLN A 546 -0.29 -28.87 -10.07
CA GLN A 546 0.62 -29.61 -9.21
C GLN A 546 0.36 -29.36 -7.73
N GLN A 547 0.14 -28.11 -7.32
CA GLN A 547 -0.20 -27.79 -5.93
C GLN A 547 -1.56 -28.38 -5.53
N MET A 548 -2.51 -28.47 -6.46
CA MET A 548 -3.81 -29.14 -6.24
C MET A 548 -3.68 -30.66 -6.04
N GLY A 549 -2.54 -31.27 -6.40
CA GLY A 549 -2.37 -32.73 -6.40
C GLY A 549 -3.04 -33.42 -7.59
N LEU A 550 -3.45 -32.67 -8.62
CA LEU A 550 -4.21 -33.17 -9.78
C LEU A 550 -3.33 -33.34 -11.03
N TRP A 551 -2.02 -33.25 -10.87
CA TRP A 551 -1.09 -33.26 -12.00
C TRP A 551 -0.74 -34.67 -12.45
N ASP A 552 -1.03 -34.98 -13.70
CA ASP A 552 -0.61 -36.24 -14.35
C ASP A 552 0.75 -36.06 -15.06
N ALA A 553 1.80 -36.63 -14.46
CA ALA A 553 3.16 -36.58 -15.00
C ALA A 553 3.32 -37.34 -16.32
N ALA A 554 2.49 -38.35 -16.60
CA ALA A 554 2.59 -39.17 -17.81
C ALA A 554 2.04 -38.44 -19.04
N ALA A 555 0.95 -37.67 -18.87
CA ALA A 555 0.35 -36.87 -19.93
C ALA A 555 1.25 -35.69 -20.36
N ASP A 556 1.95 -35.05 -19.42
CA ASP A 556 2.81 -33.89 -19.72
C ASP A 556 4.12 -34.28 -20.41
N ALA A 557 4.70 -35.43 -20.08
CA ALA A 557 5.91 -35.94 -20.75
C ALA A 557 5.68 -36.15 -22.26
N ALA A 558 4.47 -36.55 -22.66
CA ALA A 558 4.09 -36.70 -24.07
C ALA A 558 3.95 -35.35 -24.80
N LEU A 559 3.40 -34.34 -24.12
CA LEU A 559 3.22 -32.98 -24.67
C LEU A 559 4.56 -32.23 -24.80
N LEU A 560 5.45 -32.38 -23.81
CA LEU A 560 6.82 -31.84 -23.82
C LEU A 560 7.66 -32.42 -24.96
N ALA A 561 7.56 -33.73 -25.20
CA ALA A 561 8.23 -34.40 -26.31
C ALA A 561 7.78 -33.88 -27.69
N GLU A 562 6.56 -33.35 -27.80
CA GLU A 562 6.02 -32.76 -29.03
C GLU A 562 6.43 -31.29 -29.21
N GLN A 563 6.55 -30.51 -28.12
CA GLN A 563 6.95 -29.09 -28.16
C GLN A 563 8.45 -28.88 -28.42
N ILE A 564 9.32 -29.79 -27.92
CA ILE A 564 10.78 -29.77 -28.19
C ILE A 564 11.08 -29.91 -29.69
N LYS A 565 10.15 -30.44 -30.50
CA LYS A 565 10.31 -30.58 -31.96
C LYS A 565 10.01 -29.31 -32.77
N LYS A 566 9.44 -28.24 -32.20
CA LYS A 566 8.81 -27.14 -32.99
C LYS A 566 9.27 -25.71 -32.69
N GLY A 567 10.30 -25.44 -31.88
CA GLY A 567 10.70 -24.05 -31.62
C GLY A 567 12.08 -23.84 -30.96
N PRO A 568 12.55 -22.58 -30.87
CA PRO A 568 13.96 -22.23 -30.59
C PRO A 568 14.36 -22.36 -29.11
N PHE A 569 13.52 -22.94 -28.25
CA PHE A 569 13.81 -23.11 -26.84
C PHE A 569 14.61 -24.39 -26.61
N ARG A 570 15.89 -24.26 -26.28
CA ARG A 570 16.60 -25.29 -25.51
C ARG A 570 16.31 -25.02 -24.04
N LEU A 571 15.39 -25.79 -23.47
CA LEU A 571 15.23 -25.88 -22.01
C LEU A 571 16.55 -26.43 -21.41
N PRO A 572 16.96 -25.98 -20.21
CA PRO A 572 18.07 -26.59 -19.47
C PRO A 572 17.90 -28.09 -19.22
#